data_AF-A0A0C2YH10-F1
#
_entry.id   AF-A0A0C2YH10-F1
#
_cell.length_a   1.000
_cell.length_b   1.000
_cell.length_c   1.000
_cell.angle_alpha   90.00
_cell.angle_beta   90.00
_cell.angle_gamma   90.00
#
_symmetry.space_group_name_H-M   'P 1'
#
loop_
_entity.id
_entity.type
_entity.pdbx_description
1 polymer ?
#
loop_
_entity_poly.entity_id
_entity_poly.type
_entity_poly.pdbx_seq_one_letter_code
_entity_poly.pdbx_strand_id
1 'polypeptide(L)'
;MLPPQNHLAWKVCITLLHVWAMSFTVVRFGNQWYNRRLWWDDYLVIIPFVFDIVYVVMMWLKLQNNVFAWDTPALNKFMYSAWFSAFLNLGVLWISRMCLSLSVTKIFAAGQLFRKLCFAYTGILFILYFISLVILTISCPGTPWWQLDFTRCFTTKNGLDVGTIIVVVLDFIADAILIAGPVYMLWGIKFRPRERLLIRILFSASILTILASVMYFVVWYAEGRLGPDSRLIFTMMAHLQALLSLLVCNLLFIATFIYRKVRKTDDDAPRRRRHGPEHSTPLVDLSTPSATDIPSYTVITLSSGAESRANPRPWTPSESAASHPSELHTQSGNVHSSFGNYTSDVKSSAFEYSEYPTTDTKDSRLS
;
A
#
# COMPACT_ATOMS: atom_id res chain seq x y z
N MET A 1 24.73 -10.28 -24.52
CA MET A 1 24.54 -8.85 -24.84
C MET A 1 23.07 -8.64 -25.16
N LEU A 2 22.43 -7.66 -24.52
CA LEU A 2 21.04 -7.30 -24.81
C LEU A 2 20.97 -6.48 -26.11
N PRO A 3 19.89 -6.60 -26.91
CA PRO A 3 19.72 -5.74 -28.08
C PRO A 3 19.60 -4.27 -27.68
N PRO A 4 19.98 -3.32 -28.55
CA PRO A 4 19.90 -1.89 -28.26
C PRO A 4 18.45 -1.51 -27.91
N GLN A 5 18.24 -0.94 -26.73
CA GLN A 5 16.92 -0.57 -26.25
C GLN A 5 16.57 0.86 -26.64
N ASN A 6 15.33 1.07 -27.09
CA ASN A 6 14.82 2.42 -27.36
C ASN A 6 14.34 3.07 -26.04
N HIS A 7 15.25 3.77 -25.37
CA HIS A 7 14.99 4.45 -24.10
C HIS A 7 13.81 5.42 -24.17
N LEU A 8 13.65 6.14 -25.29
CA LEU A 8 12.58 7.11 -25.47
C LEU A 8 11.21 6.43 -25.47
N ALA A 9 11.08 5.29 -26.18
CA ALA A 9 9.84 4.54 -26.22
C ALA A 9 9.40 4.07 -24.82
N TRP A 10 10.33 3.54 -24.03
CA TRP A 10 10.06 3.13 -22.64
C TRP A 10 9.55 4.29 -21.78
N LYS A 11 10.21 5.46 -21.84
CA LYS A 11 9.80 6.66 -21.10
C LYS A 11 8.38 7.08 -21.46
N VAL A 12 8.09 7.18 -22.76
CA VAL A 12 6.78 7.62 -23.24
C VAL A 12 5.70 6.62 -22.81
N CYS A 13 5.92 5.32 -23.00
CA CYS A 13 4.96 4.30 -22.58
C CYS A 13 4.67 4.35 -21.08
N ILE A 14 5.71 4.38 -20.24
CA ILE A 14 5.55 4.40 -18.78
C ILE A 14 4.84 5.68 -18.32
N THR A 15 5.17 6.83 -18.90
CA THR A 15 4.55 8.09 -18.51
C THR A 15 3.08 8.18 -18.89
N LEU A 16 2.71 7.67 -20.06
CA LEU A 16 1.29 7.54 -20.44
C LEU A 16 0.53 6.66 -19.46
N LEU A 17 1.13 5.54 -19.03
CA LEU A 17 0.52 4.67 -18.02
C LEU A 17 0.36 5.38 -16.67
N HIS A 18 1.38 6.12 -16.21
CA HIS A 18 1.28 6.90 -14.98
C HIS A 18 0.20 7.99 -15.08
N VAL A 19 0.12 8.73 -16.18
CA VAL A 19 -0.94 9.72 -16.41
C VAL A 19 -2.32 9.06 -16.35
N TRP A 20 -2.46 7.85 -16.88
CA TRP A 20 -3.70 7.11 -16.81
C TRP A 20 -4.06 6.70 -15.36
N ALA A 21 -3.10 6.19 -14.58
CA ALA A 21 -3.31 5.86 -13.17
C ALA A 21 -3.61 7.11 -12.30
N MET A 22 -2.89 8.20 -12.54
CA MET A 22 -3.11 9.50 -11.91
C MET A 22 -4.52 10.03 -12.20
N SER A 23 -5.00 9.89 -13.44
CA SER A 23 -6.36 10.30 -13.83
C SER A 23 -7.43 9.57 -13.02
N PHE A 24 -7.25 8.27 -12.77
CA PHE A 24 -8.17 7.53 -11.88
C PHE A 24 -8.11 8.03 -10.43
N THR A 25 -6.95 8.46 -9.95
CA THR A 25 -6.81 9.07 -8.62
C THR A 25 -7.59 10.37 -8.51
N VAL A 26 -7.49 11.24 -9.53
CA VAL A 26 -8.22 12.50 -9.59
C VAL A 26 -9.74 12.27 -9.65
N VAL A 27 -10.21 11.31 -10.45
CA VAL A 27 -11.63 10.93 -10.50
C VAL A 27 -12.12 10.42 -9.14
N ARG A 28 -11.33 9.56 -8.48
CA ARG A 28 -11.61 9.06 -7.13
C ARG A 28 -11.75 10.21 -6.15
N PHE A 29 -10.77 11.10 -6.09
CA PHE A 29 -10.75 12.24 -5.19
C PHE A 29 -11.92 13.21 -5.46
N GLY A 30 -12.14 13.57 -6.73
CA GLY A 30 -13.23 14.46 -7.14
C GLY A 30 -14.62 13.91 -6.80
N ASN A 31 -14.83 12.60 -6.97
CA ASN A 31 -16.09 11.97 -6.60
C ASN A 31 -16.32 11.97 -5.07
N GLN A 32 -15.27 11.77 -4.27
CA GLN A 32 -15.37 11.85 -2.81
C GLN A 32 -15.64 13.29 -2.34
N TRP A 33 -14.94 14.25 -2.95
CA TRP A 33 -15.14 15.68 -2.72
C TRP A 33 -16.59 16.09 -3.01
N TYR A 34 -17.11 15.71 -4.18
CA TYR A 34 -18.48 16.00 -4.59
C TYR A 34 -19.51 15.44 -3.60
N ASN A 35 -19.31 14.22 -3.11
CA ASN A 35 -20.22 13.58 -2.17
C ASN A 35 -20.11 14.10 -0.72
N ARG A 36 -19.27 15.12 -0.44
CA ARG A 36 -19.02 15.75 0.87
C ARG A 36 -18.73 14.77 2.02
N ARG A 37 -18.19 13.60 1.71
CA ARG A 37 -17.77 12.59 2.69
C ARG A 37 -16.26 12.56 2.75
N LEU A 38 -15.64 13.72 3.00
CA LEU A 38 -14.19 13.84 3.17
C LEU A 38 -13.82 13.32 4.55
N TRP A 39 -13.30 12.10 4.59
CA TRP A 39 -12.71 11.49 5.78
C TRP A 39 -11.19 11.67 5.74
N TRP A 40 -10.52 11.52 6.88
CA TRP A 40 -9.05 11.55 6.96
C TRP A 40 -8.35 10.61 5.95
N ASP A 41 -8.98 9.48 5.63
CA ASP A 41 -8.56 8.53 4.61
C ASP A 41 -8.50 9.13 3.19
N ASP A 42 -9.37 10.09 2.86
CA ASP A 42 -9.40 10.69 1.52
C ASP A 42 -8.22 11.66 1.30
N TYR A 43 -7.61 12.18 2.37
CA TYR A 43 -6.35 12.91 2.26
C TYR A 43 -5.15 11.97 2.05
N LEU A 44 -5.25 10.72 2.52
CA LEU A 44 -4.17 9.76 2.39
C LEU A 44 -3.89 9.41 0.92
N VAL A 45 -4.90 9.46 0.04
CA VAL A 45 -4.74 9.18 -1.40
C VAL A 45 -3.95 10.26 -2.14
N ILE A 46 -3.86 11.47 -1.59
CA ILE A 46 -3.09 12.57 -2.17
C ILE A 46 -1.59 12.29 -2.02
N ILE A 47 -1.18 11.63 -0.94
CA ILE A 47 0.24 11.36 -0.65
C ILE A 47 0.89 10.47 -1.73
N PRO A 48 0.38 9.27 -2.07
CA PRO A 48 0.98 8.45 -3.11
C PRO A 48 0.85 9.11 -4.48
N PHE A 49 -0.19 9.92 -4.73
CA PHE A 49 -0.32 10.71 -5.96
C PHE A 49 0.82 11.73 -6.12
N VAL A 50 1.10 12.50 -5.06
CA VAL A 50 2.22 13.47 -5.08
C VAL A 50 3.56 12.74 -5.20
N PHE A 51 3.75 11.63 -4.47
CA PHE A 51 4.97 10.84 -4.59
C PHE A 51 5.15 10.28 -6.01
N ASP A 52 4.08 9.81 -6.65
CA ASP A 52 4.14 9.30 -8.02
C ASP A 52 4.48 10.40 -9.04
N ILE A 53 3.92 11.61 -8.89
CA ILE A 53 4.30 12.77 -9.72
C ILE A 53 5.79 13.07 -9.58
N VAL A 54 6.28 13.19 -8.34
CA VAL A 54 7.71 13.47 -8.10
C VAL A 54 8.57 12.32 -8.66
N TYR A 55 8.13 11.07 -8.52
CA TYR A 55 8.84 9.89 -9.02
C TYR A 55 8.95 9.88 -10.55
N VAL A 56 7.86 10.21 -11.26
CA VAL A 56 7.87 10.34 -12.73
C VAL A 56 8.75 11.50 -13.18
N VAL A 57 8.69 12.66 -12.51
CA VAL A 57 9.56 13.79 -12.83
C VAL A 57 11.03 13.41 -12.63
N MET A 58 11.37 12.73 -11.53
CA MET A 58 12.72 12.23 -11.28
C MET A 58 13.19 11.25 -12.37
N MET A 59 12.31 10.37 -12.86
CA MET A 59 12.62 9.47 -13.98
C MET A 59 13.02 10.24 -15.24
N TRP A 60 12.29 11.30 -15.59
CA TRP A 60 12.62 12.13 -16.75
C TRP A 60 13.96 12.83 -16.60
N LEU A 61 14.22 13.40 -15.41
CA LEU A 61 15.45 14.14 -15.13
C LEU A 61 16.68 13.22 -15.06
N LYS A 62 16.55 12.01 -14.50
CA LYS A 62 17.65 11.02 -14.44
C LYS A 62 18.05 10.47 -15.81
N LEU A 63 17.18 10.60 -16.82
CA LEU A 63 17.33 10.01 -18.14
C LEU A 63 17.36 11.08 -19.24
N GLN A 64 18.01 12.22 -18.99
CA GLN A 64 18.01 13.37 -19.91
C GLN A 64 19.01 13.23 -21.07
N ASN A 65 20.04 12.37 -20.98
CA ASN A 65 21.12 12.28 -21.99
C ASN A 65 21.41 10.86 -22.50
N ASN A 66 20.45 9.92 -22.47
CA ASN A 66 20.65 8.48 -22.71
C ASN A 66 21.68 7.78 -21.78
N VAL A 67 22.40 8.54 -20.97
CA VAL A 67 23.25 8.09 -19.87
C VAL A 67 22.45 8.19 -18.58
N PHE A 68 22.45 7.12 -17.79
CA PHE A 68 21.86 7.12 -16.46
C PHE A 68 22.65 8.06 -15.54
N ALA A 69 21.99 9.09 -15.00
CA ALA A 69 22.63 10.13 -14.18
C ALA A 69 23.27 9.63 -12.85
N TRP A 70 23.14 8.34 -12.53
CA TRP A 70 23.74 7.72 -11.34
C TRP A 70 25.28 7.78 -11.37
N ASP A 71 25.85 7.84 -12.58
CA ASP A 71 27.31 7.87 -12.80
C ASP A 71 27.84 9.29 -13.07
N THR A 72 26.99 10.33 -13.04
CA THR A 72 27.43 11.72 -13.26
C THR A 72 27.70 12.44 -11.94
N PRO A 73 28.97 12.55 -11.49
CA PRO A 73 29.31 13.16 -10.19
C PRO A 73 28.94 14.64 -10.07
N ALA A 74 28.77 15.34 -11.20
CA ALA A 74 28.38 16.76 -11.24
C ALA A 74 26.91 17.01 -10.84
N LEU A 75 26.07 15.97 -10.79
CA LEU A 75 24.64 16.06 -10.44
C LEU A 75 24.30 15.36 -9.11
N ASN A 76 25.29 15.18 -8.21
CA ASN A 76 25.18 14.56 -6.88
C ASN A 76 24.35 15.41 -5.88
N LYS A 77 23.14 15.83 -6.25
CA LYS A 77 22.17 16.45 -5.35
C LYS A 77 21.26 15.36 -4.79
N PHE A 78 20.84 15.53 -3.53
CA PHE A 78 19.92 14.66 -2.80
C PHE A 78 18.76 14.11 -3.66
N MET A 79 18.17 14.95 -4.51
CA MET A 79 17.03 14.60 -5.37
C MET A 79 17.34 13.50 -6.41
N TYR A 80 18.58 13.38 -6.86
CA TYR A 80 18.99 12.37 -7.86
C TYR A 80 19.46 11.05 -7.23
N SER A 81 19.45 10.98 -5.90
CA SER A 81 19.88 9.80 -5.17
C SER A 81 19.10 8.53 -5.52
N ALA A 82 19.80 7.40 -5.46
CA ALA A 82 19.24 6.06 -5.36
C ALA A 82 18.19 5.93 -4.26
N TRP A 83 18.57 6.39 -3.06
CA TRP A 83 17.76 6.29 -1.85
C TRP A 83 16.47 7.07 -2.00
N PHE A 84 16.53 8.29 -2.54
CA PHE A 84 15.34 9.12 -2.74
C PHE A 84 14.37 8.51 -3.76
N SER A 85 14.90 7.92 -4.83
CA SER A 85 14.10 7.13 -5.80
C SER A 85 13.38 5.97 -5.12
N ALA A 86 14.11 5.20 -4.30
CA ALA A 86 13.57 4.05 -3.58
C ALA A 86 12.56 4.49 -2.52
N PHE A 87 12.80 5.61 -1.82
CA PHE A 87 11.87 6.21 -0.87
C PHE A 87 10.53 6.59 -1.54
N LEU A 88 10.57 7.25 -2.70
CA LEU A 88 9.37 7.58 -3.46
C LEU A 88 8.63 6.32 -3.93
N ASN A 89 9.36 5.36 -4.51
CA ASN A 89 8.80 4.09 -4.97
C ASN A 89 8.12 3.32 -3.84
N LEU A 90 8.83 3.10 -2.72
CA LEU A 90 8.28 2.45 -1.54
C LEU A 90 7.11 3.24 -0.97
N GLY A 91 7.19 4.57 -0.92
CA GLY A 91 6.09 5.41 -0.47
C GLY A 91 4.83 5.21 -1.33
N VAL A 92 4.95 5.19 -2.66
CA VAL A 92 3.82 4.90 -3.55
C VAL A 92 3.25 3.51 -3.27
N LEU A 93 4.09 2.47 -3.16
CA LEU A 93 3.66 1.09 -2.92
C LEU A 93 2.93 0.93 -1.58
N TRP A 94 3.59 1.31 -0.48
CA TRP A 94 3.09 1.06 0.87
C TRP A 94 1.89 1.96 1.20
N ILE A 95 1.91 3.23 0.81
CA ILE A 95 0.78 4.14 1.08
C ILE A 95 -0.43 3.77 0.21
N SER A 96 -0.22 3.28 -1.02
CA SER A 96 -1.33 2.74 -1.84
C SER A 96 -2.00 1.54 -1.17
N ARG A 97 -1.24 0.64 -0.53
CA ARG A 97 -1.79 -0.49 0.25
C ARG A 97 -2.53 -0.04 1.50
N MET A 98 -2.03 0.98 2.20
CA MET A 98 -2.76 1.59 3.33
C MET A 98 -4.09 2.18 2.87
N CYS A 99 -4.10 2.93 1.75
CA CYS A 99 -5.32 3.45 1.14
C CYS A 99 -6.28 2.32 0.73
N LEU A 100 -5.76 1.20 0.22
CA LEU A 100 -6.55 0.02 -0.14
C LEU A 100 -7.22 -0.58 1.11
N SER A 101 -6.46 -0.80 2.18
CA SER A 101 -6.98 -1.34 3.44
C SER A 101 -8.05 -0.42 4.06
N LEU A 102 -7.79 0.87 4.11
CA LEU A 102 -8.75 1.85 4.60
C LEU A 102 -10.01 1.93 3.73
N SER A 103 -9.87 1.82 2.41
CA SER A 103 -11.02 1.73 1.49
C SER A 103 -11.91 0.54 1.81
N VAL A 104 -11.30 -0.62 2.10
CA VAL A 104 -12.01 -1.83 2.53
C VAL A 104 -12.76 -1.60 3.85
N THR A 105 -12.20 -0.85 4.79
CA THR A 105 -12.90 -0.55 6.06
C THR A 105 -14.21 0.20 5.89
N LYS A 106 -14.30 1.10 4.90
CA LYS A 106 -15.49 1.92 4.62
C LYS A 106 -16.66 1.08 4.08
N ILE A 107 -16.40 -0.11 3.57
CA ILE A 107 -17.43 -1.00 3.03
C ILE A 107 -18.18 -1.74 4.15
N PHE A 108 -17.50 -2.01 5.27
CA PHE A 108 -18.10 -2.73 6.39
C PHE A 108 -18.73 -1.78 7.41
N ALA A 109 -19.90 -2.16 7.93
CA ALA A 109 -20.65 -1.33 8.88
C ALA A 109 -19.91 -1.16 10.22
N ALA A 110 -20.15 -0.03 10.89
CA ALA A 110 -19.57 0.26 12.19
C ALA A 110 -19.98 -0.78 13.24
N GLY A 111 -19.00 -1.37 13.94
CA GLY A 111 -19.23 -2.29 15.06
C GLY A 111 -18.65 -3.70 14.88
N GLN A 112 -18.29 -4.09 13.65
CA GLN A 112 -17.71 -5.42 13.42
C GLN A 112 -16.23 -5.48 13.79
N LEU A 113 -15.81 -6.61 14.39
CA LEU A 113 -14.40 -6.93 14.70
C LEU A 113 -13.48 -6.68 13.49
N PHE A 114 -13.99 -6.96 12.29
CA PHE A 114 -13.28 -6.76 11.04
C PHE A 114 -12.78 -5.32 10.82
N ARG A 115 -13.56 -4.32 11.22
CA ARG A 115 -13.13 -2.92 11.10
C ARG A 115 -11.91 -2.63 11.97
N LYS A 116 -11.87 -3.19 13.19
CA LYS A 116 -10.71 -3.09 14.09
C LYS A 116 -9.49 -3.79 13.48
N LEU A 117 -9.69 -4.98 12.90
CA LEU A 117 -8.62 -5.73 12.24
C LEU A 117 -8.00 -4.96 11.06
N CYS A 118 -8.82 -4.28 10.24
CA CYS A 118 -8.28 -3.51 9.12
C CYS A 118 -7.51 -2.26 9.57
N PHE A 119 -7.95 -1.57 10.63
CA PHE A 119 -7.17 -0.47 11.21
C PHE A 119 -5.85 -0.97 11.81
N ALA A 120 -5.89 -2.11 12.53
CA ALA A 120 -4.69 -2.75 13.05
C ALA A 120 -3.73 -3.12 11.90
N TYR A 121 -4.26 -3.69 10.81
CA TYR A 121 -3.48 -4.03 9.63
C TYR A 121 -2.88 -2.80 8.93
N THR A 122 -3.62 -1.70 8.81
CA THR A 122 -3.09 -0.43 8.30
C THR A 122 -1.92 0.06 9.17
N GLY A 123 -2.04 -0.04 10.50
CA GLY A 123 -0.95 0.26 11.43
C GLY A 123 0.27 -0.65 11.26
N ILE A 124 0.06 -1.95 11.05
CA ILE A 124 1.14 -2.91 10.77
C ILE A 124 1.85 -2.55 9.46
N LEU A 125 1.10 -2.24 8.39
CA LEU A 125 1.68 -1.79 7.12
C LEU A 125 2.53 -0.53 7.28
N PHE A 126 2.07 0.42 8.10
CA PHE A 126 2.83 1.62 8.42
C PHE A 126 4.15 1.28 9.11
N ILE A 127 4.12 0.44 10.14
CA ILE A 127 5.34 0.01 10.84
C ILE A 127 6.31 -0.71 9.88
N LEU A 128 5.81 -1.62 9.04
CA LEU A 128 6.62 -2.34 8.06
C LEU A 128 7.23 -1.44 6.98
N TYR A 129 6.52 -0.38 6.58
CA TYR A 129 7.06 0.67 5.71
C TYR A 129 8.24 1.39 6.36
N PHE A 130 8.11 1.83 7.62
CA PHE A 130 9.21 2.46 8.34
C PHE A 130 10.41 1.52 8.51
N ILE A 131 10.17 0.24 8.86
CA ILE A 131 11.22 -0.77 8.96
C ILE A 131 11.94 -0.92 7.62
N SER A 132 11.21 -0.95 6.51
CA SER A 132 11.78 -1.08 5.17
C SER A 132 12.65 0.13 4.79
N LEU A 133 12.24 1.35 5.17
CA LEU A 133 13.08 2.54 4.99
C LEU A 133 14.33 2.52 5.85
N VAL A 134 14.23 2.07 7.11
CA VAL A 134 15.39 1.94 8.01
C VAL A 134 16.37 0.92 7.43
N ILE A 135 15.91 -0.25 7.02
CA ILE A 135 16.74 -1.28 6.37
C ILE A 135 17.46 -0.67 5.17
N LEU A 136 16.72 -0.06 4.24
CA LEU A 136 17.31 0.60 3.06
C LEU A 136 18.39 1.62 3.43
N THR A 137 18.20 2.34 4.54
CA THR A 137 19.13 3.39 5.00
C THR A 137 20.39 2.83 5.63
N ILE A 138 20.30 1.72 6.38
CA ILE A 138 21.43 1.16 7.14
C ILE A 138 22.15 0.02 6.41
N SER A 139 21.56 -0.53 5.33
CA SER A 139 22.09 -1.69 4.61
C SER A 139 23.45 -1.46 3.94
N CYS A 140 23.88 -0.20 3.78
CA CYS A 140 25.07 0.17 3.02
C CYS A 140 26.02 0.99 3.89
N PRO A 141 26.99 0.34 4.58
CA PRO A 141 27.93 1.04 5.44
C PRO A 141 28.92 1.89 4.63
N GLY A 142 29.34 3.04 5.21
CA GLY A 142 30.43 3.85 4.69
C GLY A 142 30.08 4.81 3.55
N THR A 143 28.82 4.87 3.11
CA THR A 143 28.31 5.98 2.29
C THR A 143 27.29 6.79 3.08
N PRO A 144 27.16 8.10 2.83
CA PRO A 144 26.07 8.85 3.44
C PRO A 144 24.73 8.28 2.95
N TRP A 145 23.70 8.30 3.80
CA TRP A 145 22.40 7.67 3.52
C TRP A 145 21.72 8.20 2.25
N TRP A 146 22.02 9.44 1.85
CA TRP A 146 21.53 10.03 0.60
C TRP A 146 22.36 9.68 -0.64
N GLN A 147 23.45 8.93 -0.52
CA GLN A 147 24.27 8.49 -1.66
C GLN A 147 24.48 6.99 -1.54
N LEU A 148 23.39 6.24 -1.76
CA LEU A 148 23.40 4.80 -1.67
C LEU A 148 24.20 4.22 -2.84
N ASP A 149 25.34 3.61 -2.51
CA ASP A 149 26.14 2.82 -3.43
C ASP A 149 25.82 1.34 -3.21
N PHE A 150 25.01 0.77 -4.11
CA PHE A 150 24.57 -0.63 -4.02
C PHE A 150 25.72 -1.63 -4.03
N THR A 151 26.91 -1.23 -4.51
CA THR A 151 28.10 -2.12 -4.51
C THR A 151 28.69 -2.34 -3.13
N ARG A 152 28.39 -1.45 -2.17
CA ARG A 152 28.91 -1.50 -0.79
C ARG A 152 27.90 -2.03 0.22
N CYS A 153 26.69 -2.37 -0.22
CA CYS A 153 25.68 -2.92 0.67
C CYS A 153 26.00 -4.35 1.09
N PHE A 154 25.40 -4.81 2.19
CA PHE A 154 25.59 -6.18 2.66
C PHE A 154 25.08 -7.19 1.61
N THR A 155 26.00 -7.81 0.87
CA THR A 155 25.69 -8.82 -0.13
C THR A 155 25.91 -10.24 0.39
N THR A 156 25.06 -11.17 -0.04
CA THR A 156 25.26 -12.62 0.14
C THR A 156 26.46 -13.09 -0.70
N LYS A 157 27.00 -14.28 -0.43
CA LYS A 157 28.06 -14.94 -1.23
C LYS A 157 27.78 -14.97 -2.75
N ASN A 158 26.51 -14.92 -3.14
CA ASN A 158 26.05 -14.92 -4.53
C ASN A 158 25.93 -13.51 -5.14
N GLY A 159 26.38 -12.46 -4.46
CA GLY A 159 26.30 -11.06 -4.91
C GLY A 159 24.93 -10.39 -4.73
N LEU A 160 24.02 -10.99 -3.96
CA LEU A 160 22.66 -10.48 -3.76
C LEU A 160 22.58 -9.58 -2.53
N ASP A 161 22.04 -8.37 -2.68
CA ASP A 161 21.80 -7.45 -1.55
C ASP A 161 20.74 -8.00 -0.59
N VAL A 162 21.16 -8.23 0.66
CA VAL A 162 20.32 -8.79 1.73
C VAL A 162 19.20 -7.82 2.11
N GLY A 163 19.45 -6.50 2.05
CA GLY A 163 18.45 -5.47 2.36
C GLY A 163 17.26 -5.57 1.42
N THR A 164 17.53 -5.62 0.11
CA THR A 164 16.48 -5.78 -0.91
C THR A 164 15.70 -7.08 -0.73
N ILE A 165 16.36 -8.21 -0.41
CA ILE A 165 15.67 -9.48 -0.16
C ILE A 165 14.67 -9.33 0.98
N ILE A 166 15.08 -8.73 2.10
CA ILE A 166 14.18 -8.54 3.25
C ILE A 166 12.99 -7.67 2.87
N VAL A 167 13.23 -6.55 2.17
CA VAL A 167 12.15 -5.65 1.73
C VAL A 167 11.17 -6.36 0.79
N VAL A 168 11.66 -7.17 -0.16
CA VAL A 168 10.81 -7.94 -1.08
C VAL A 168 10.01 -9.01 -0.32
N VAL A 169 10.62 -9.70 0.66
CA VAL A 169 9.89 -10.68 1.48
C VAL A 169 8.79 -9.99 2.29
N LEU A 170 9.07 -8.84 2.88
CA LEU A 170 8.06 -8.04 3.59
C LEU A 170 6.93 -7.58 2.65
N ASP A 171 7.27 -7.23 1.40
CA ASP A 171 6.32 -6.88 0.35
C ASP A 171 5.33 -8.03 0.05
N PHE A 172 5.87 -9.24 -0.14
CA PHE A 172 5.06 -10.44 -0.37
C PHE A 172 4.18 -10.80 0.83
N ILE A 173 4.72 -10.71 2.05
CA ILE A 173 3.95 -10.97 3.28
C ILE A 173 2.81 -9.96 3.40
N ALA A 174 3.06 -8.68 3.12
CA ALA A 174 2.04 -7.64 3.14
C ALA A 174 0.90 -7.95 2.17
N ASP A 175 1.22 -8.31 0.91
CA ASP A 175 0.21 -8.66 -0.10
C ASP A 175 -0.55 -9.94 0.26
N ALA A 176 0.14 -10.97 0.77
CA ALA A 176 -0.50 -12.21 1.21
C ALA A 176 -1.51 -11.97 2.34
N ILE A 177 -1.20 -11.10 3.31
CA ILE A 177 -2.13 -10.74 4.38
C ILE A 177 -3.33 -9.97 3.81
N LEU A 178 -3.10 -9.09 2.83
CA LEU A 178 -4.15 -8.31 2.17
C LEU A 178 -5.14 -9.22 1.43
N ILE A 179 -4.67 -10.34 0.87
CA ILE A 179 -5.49 -11.39 0.27
C ILE A 179 -6.20 -12.23 1.33
N ALA A 180 -5.46 -12.64 2.35
CA ALA A 180 -5.96 -13.56 3.37
C ALA A 180 -7.10 -12.94 4.19
N GLY A 181 -7.05 -11.64 4.48
CA GLY A 181 -8.09 -10.96 5.28
C GLY A 181 -9.52 -11.12 4.71
N PRO A 182 -9.77 -10.70 3.45
CA PRO A 182 -11.06 -10.88 2.78
C PRO A 182 -11.44 -12.34 2.56
N VAL A 183 -10.48 -13.24 2.28
CA VAL A 183 -10.75 -14.66 2.06
C VAL A 183 -11.15 -15.36 3.37
N TYR A 184 -10.43 -15.09 4.46
CA TYR A 184 -10.76 -15.57 5.79
C TYR A 184 -12.15 -15.10 6.22
N MET A 185 -12.46 -13.83 5.94
CA MET A 185 -13.80 -13.30 6.16
C MET A 185 -14.84 -14.12 5.38
N LEU A 186 -14.57 -14.44 4.11
CA LEU A 186 -15.49 -15.18 3.26
C LEU A 186 -15.88 -16.57 3.76
N TRP A 187 -15.01 -17.25 4.50
CA TRP A 187 -15.28 -18.61 4.94
C TRP A 187 -16.33 -18.72 6.05
N GLY A 188 -16.55 -17.66 6.83
CA GLY A 188 -17.40 -17.75 8.03
C GLY A 188 -18.87 -17.35 7.85
N ILE A 189 -19.27 -16.68 6.76
CA ILE A 189 -20.55 -15.95 6.71
C ILE A 189 -21.26 -16.14 5.37
N LYS A 190 -22.60 -16.23 5.38
CA LYS A 190 -23.41 -16.17 4.15
C LYS A 190 -23.48 -14.72 3.63
N PHE A 191 -22.53 -14.36 2.78
CA PHE A 191 -22.37 -12.99 2.27
C PHE A 191 -23.48 -12.52 1.34
N ARG A 192 -23.82 -11.23 1.46
CA ARG A 192 -24.65 -10.50 0.51
C ARG A 192 -23.90 -10.36 -0.83
N PRO A 193 -24.60 -10.21 -1.97
CA PRO A 193 -23.97 -10.11 -3.29
C PRO A 193 -22.90 -9.01 -3.41
N ARG A 194 -23.00 -7.94 -2.60
CA ARG A 194 -22.05 -6.82 -2.60
C ARG A 194 -20.65 -7.23 -2.13
N GLU A 195 -20.61 -8.03 -1.07
CA GLU A 195 -19.36 -8.50 -0.47
C GLU A 195 -18.68 -9.48 -1.43
N ARG A 196 -19.45 -10.37 -2.08
CA ARG A 196 -18.91 -11.32 -3.07
C ARG A 196 -18.21 -10.63 -4.25
N LEU A 197 -18.73 -9.50 -4.74
CA LEU A 197 -18.07 -8.75 -5.81
C LEU A 197 -16.77 -8.10 -5.32
N LEU A 198 -16.80 -7.52 -4.12
CA LEU A 198 -15.62 -6.89 -3.54
C LEU A 198 -14.47 -7.88 -3.45
N ILE A 199 -14.73 -9.10 -2.94
CA ILE A 199 -13.66 -10.09 -2.82
C ILE A 199 -13.13 -10.51 -4.20
N ARG A 200 -13.98 -10.63 -5.23
CA ARG A 200 -13.48 -10.94 -6.59
C ARG A 200 -12.53 -9.86 -7.11
N ILE A 201 -12.91 -8.59 -6.96
CA ILE A 201 -12.07 -7.48 -7.42
C ILE A 201 -10.79 -7.43 -6.60
N LEU A 202 -10.88 -7.56 -5.27
CA LEU A 202 -9.72 -7.53 -4.38
C LEU A 202 -8.76 -8.71 -4.61
N PHE A 203 -9.30 -9.90 -4.90
CA PHE A 203 -8.50 -11.06 -5.27
C PHE A 203 -7.77 -10.83 -6.60
N SER A 204 -8.47 -10.34 -7.63
CA SER A 204 -7.85 -10.02 -8.92
C SER A 204 -6.77 -8.93 -8.79
N ALA A 205 -7.05 -7.89 -8.01
CA ALA A 205 -6.15 -6.80 -7.68
C ALA A 205 -4.87 -7.32 -7.02
N SER A 206 -5.01 -8.22 -6.05
CA SER A 206 -3.86 -8.74 -5.31
C SER A 206 -3.03 -9.73 -6.11
N ILE A 207 -3.64 -10.49 -7.03
CA ILE A 207 -2.88 -11.31 -7.99
C ILE A 207 -2.02 -10.41 -8.88
N LEU A 208 -2.56 -9.27 -9.34
CA LEU A 208 -1.81 -8.33 -10.16
C LEU A 208 -0.63 -7.71 -9.40
N THR A 209 -0.80 -7.35 -8.12
CA THR A 209 0.31 -6.81 -7.32
C THR A 209 1.38 -7.86 -7.02
N ILE A 210 0.98 -9.09 -6.67
CA ILE A 210 1.93 -10.20 -6.48
C ILE A 210 2.71 -10.48 -7.76
N LEU A 211 2.04 -10.53 -8.92
CA LEU A 211 2.71 -10.75 -10.19
C LEU A 211 3.71 -9.62 -10.49
N ALA A 212 3.35 -8.37 -10.22
CA ALA A 212 4.26 -7.23 -10.36
C ALA A 212 5.49 -7.36 -9.46
N SER A 213 5.29 -7.73 -8.19
CA SER A 213 6.38 -7.94 -7.22
C SER A 213 7.28 -9.12 -7.59
N VAL A 214 6.73 -10.22 -8.11
CA VAL A 214 7.52 -11.35 -8.64
C VAL A 214 8.34 -10.91 -9.84
N MET A 215 7.74 -10.20 -10.80
CA MET A 215 8.45 -9.72 -11.99
C MET A 215 9.58 -8.75 -11.61
N TYR A 216 9.32 -7.84 -10.66
CA TYR A 216 10.34 -6.95 -10.11
C TYR A 216 11.50 -7.74 -9.48
N PHE A 217 11.19 -8.73 -8.63
CA PHE A 217 12.21 -9.57 -7.99
C PHE A 217 13.04 -10.36 -9.00
N VAL A 218 12.41 -10.93 -10.03
CA VAL A 218 13.10 -11.66 -11.10
C VAL A 218 14.06 -10.74 -11.85
N VAL A 219 13.61 -9.53 -12.20
CA VAL A 219 14.45 -8.55 -12.91
C VAL A 219 15.59 -8.06 -12.04
N TRP A 220 15.33 -7.80 -10.76
CA TRP A 220 16.36 -7.46 -9.78
C TRP A 220 17.43 -8.56 -9.66
N TYR A 221 17.01 -9.82 -9.54
CA TYR A 221 17.93 -10.96 -9.51
C TYR A 221 18.76 -11.07 -10.79
N ALA A 222 18.12 -10.79 -11.94
CA ALA A 222 18.77 -10.84 -13.24
C ALA A 222 19.77 -9.68 -13.45
N GLU A 223 19.53 -8.51 -12.85
CA GLU A 223 20.41 -7.34 -12.90
C GLU A 223 21.83 -7.68 -12.46
N GLY A 224 21.96 -8.40 -11.33
CA GLY A 224 23.26 -8.84 -10.80
C GLY A 224 24.06 -9.76 -11.74
N ARG A 225 23.44 -10.29 -12.81
CA ARG A 225 24.08 -11.21 -13.77
C ARG A 225 24.23 -10.65 -15.19
N LEU A 226 23.37 -9.71 -15.59
CA LEU A 226 23.22 -9.28 -16.99
C LEU A 226 24.04 -8.04 -17.37
N GLY A 227 24.80 -7.46 -16.43
CA GLY A 227 25.67 -6.30 -16.68
C GLY A 227 24.93 -4.96 -16.64
N PRO A 228 25.59 -3.84 -16.98
CA PRO A 228 25.09 -2.48 -16.73
C PRO A 228 23.79 -2.11 -17.49
N ASP A 229 23.54 -2.72 -18.66
CA ASP A 229 22.33 -2.47 -19.47
C ASP A 229 21.04 -2.91 -18.76
N SER A 230 21.14 -3.79 -17.77
CA SER A 230 19.99 -4.29 -17.01
C SER A 230 19.39 -3.25 -16.04
N ARG A 231 20.15 -2.20 -15.68
CA ARG A 231 19.70 -1.11 -14.80
C ARG A 231 18.48 -0.37 -15.35
N LEU A 232 18.39 -0.24 -16.68
CA LEU A 232 17.21 0.35 -17.34
C LEU A 232 15.99 -0.49 -17.03
N ILE A 233 16.05 -1.78 -17.32
CA ILE A 233 14.93 -2.71 -17.15
C ILE A 233 14.50 -2.73 -15.69
N PHE A 234 15.45 -2.80 -14.75
CA PHE A 234 15.17 -2.72 -13.33
C PHE A 234 14.42 -1.43 -12.94
N THR A 235 14.91 -0.28 -13.39
CA THR A 235 14.25 1.02 -13.11
C THR A 235 12.85 1.07 -13.71
N MET A 236 12.68 0.64 -14.96
CA MET A 236 11.39 0.62 -15.64
C MET A 236 10.41 -0.33 -14.93
N MET A 237 10.88 -1.48 -14.45
CA MET A 237 10.07 -2.42 -13.68
C MET A 237 9.64 -1.87 -12.32
N ALA A 238 10.50 -1.10 -11.64
CA ALA A 238 10.13 -0.40 -10.41
C ALA A 238 8.97 0.57 -10.65
N HIS A 239 9.04 1.36 -11.75
CA HIS A 239 7.94 2.23 -12.17
C HIS A 239 6.66 1.46 -12.47
N LEU A 240 6.75 0.33 -13.20
CA LEU A 240 5.59 -0.51 -13.48
C LEU A 240 4.97 -1.08 -12.20
N GLN A 241 5.78 -1.45 -11.20
CA GLN A 241 5.28 -1.94 -9.91
C GLN A 241 4.55 -0.84 -9.13
N ALA A 242 5.13 0.37 -9.03
CA ALA A 242 4.48 1.53 -8.41
C ALA A 242 3.16 1.90 -9.10
N LEU A 243 3.20 1.97 -10.43
CA LEU A 243 2.04 2.19 -11.28
C LEU A 243 0.93 1.18 -10.99
N LEU A 244 1.24 -0.12 -11.01
CA LEU A 244 0.26 -1.18 -10.81
C LEU A 244 -0.36 -1.11 -9.41
N SER A 245 0.43 -0.79 -8.38
CA SER A 245 -0.09 -0.60 -7.03
C SER A 245 -1.07 0.57 -6.94
N LEU A 246 -0.72 1.72 -7.53
CA LEU A 246 -1.59 2.90 -7.57
C LEU A 246 -2.86 2.64 -8.39
N LEU A 247 -2.72 1.98 -9.55
CA LEU A 247 -3.83 1.61 -10.42
C LEU A 247 -4.80 0.67 -9.70
N VAL A 248 -4.30 -0.41 -9.10
CA VAL A 248 -5.10 -1.38 -8.34
C VAL A 248 -5.85 -0.70 -7.19
N CYS A 249 -5.19 0.20 -6.46
CA CYS A 249 -5.81 0.96 -5.38
C CYS A 249 -6.99 1.82 -5.85
N ASN A 250 -6.82 2.49 -6.99
CA ASN A 250 -7.87 3.33 -7.56
C ASN A 250 -9.00 2.53 -8.23
N LEU A 251 -8.66 1.44 -8.93
CA LEU A 251 -9.65 0.58 -9.61
C LEU A 251 -10.60 -0.08 -8.62
N LEU A 252 -10.11 -0.57 -7.47
CA LEU A 252 -10.98 -1.18 -6.45
C LEU A 252 -12.05 -0.20 -5.96
N PHE A 253 -11.66 1.06 -5.72
CA PHE A 253 -12.58 2.11 -5.29
C PHE A 253 -13.62 2.43 -6.36
N ILE A 254 -13.18 2.66 -7.60
CA ILE A 254 -14.05 3.01 -8.72
C ILE A 254 -15.03 1.87 -9.00
N ALA A 255 -14.55 0.63 -9.05
CA ALA A 255 -15.40 -0.54 -9.29
C ALA A 255 -16.46 -0.70 -8.18
N THR A 256 -16.09 -0.50 -6.91
CA THR A 256 -17.04 -0.51 -5.80
C THR A 256 -18.07 0.62 -5.92
N PHE A 257 -17.65 1.81 -6.34
CA PHE A 257 -18.54 2.95 -6.52
C PHE A 257 -19.54 2.74 -7.66
N ILE A 258 -19.09 2.30 -8.84
CA ILE A 258 -19.94 2.01 -10.00
C ILE A 258 -20.97 0.94 -9.62
N TYR A 259 -20.53 -0.14 -8.99
CA TYR A 259 -21.42 -1.21 -8.54
C TYR A 259 -22.51 -0.70 -7.59
N ARG A 260 -22.19 0.20 -6.66
CA ARG A 260 -23.18 0.81 -5.76
C ARG A 260 -24.18 1.67 -6.52
N LYS A 261 -23.72 2.40 -7.54
CA LYS A 261 -24.58 3.28 -8.34
C LYS A 261 -25.55 2.48 -9.20
N VAL A 262 -25.06 1.48 -9.93
CA VAL A 262 -25.90 0.59 -10.78
C VAL A 262 -26.98 -0.09 -9.94
N ARG A 263 -26.61 -0.69 -8.81
CA ARG A 263 -27.56 -1.40 -7.96
C ARG A 263 -28.61 -0.49 -7.31
N LYS A 264 -28.27 0.76 -6.99
CA LYS A 264 -29.26 1.70 -6.43
C LYS A 264 -30.37 1.97 -7.44
N THR A 265 -30.02 2.11 -8.72
CA THR A 265 -30.98 2.27 -9.81
C THR A 265 -31.92 1.06 -9.93
N ASP A 266 -31.39 -0.16 -9.79
CA ASP A 266 -32.19 -1.39 -9.86
C ASP A 266 -33.17 -1.54 -8.69
N ASP A 267 -32.79 -1.11 -7.48
CA ASP A 267 -33.66 -1.17 -6.29
C ASP A 267 -34.80 -0.12 -6.39
N ASP A 268 -34.59 1.02 -7.08
CA ASP A 268 -35.59 2.08 -7.28
C ASP A 268 -36.57 1.78 -8.44
N ALA A 269 -36.21 0.91 -9.39
CA ALA A 269 -37.01 0.57 -10.57
C ALA A 269 -38.31 -0.26 -10.37
N PRO A 270 -38.50 -1.14 -9.37
CA PRO A 270 -39.67 -2.02 -9.30
C PRO A 270 -40.85 -1.44 -8.50
N ARG A 271 -40.65 -0.43 -7.64
CA ARG A 271 -41.72 0.10 -6.78
C ARG A 271 -42.79 0.91 -7.53
N ARG A 272 -42.48 1.39 -8.74
CA ARG A 272 -43.42 2.21 -9.54
C ARG A 272 -44.47 1.40 -10.31
N ARG A 273 -44.36 0.07 -10.38
CA ARG A 273 -45.32 -0.80 -11.10
C ARG A 273 -46.37 -1.51 -10.23
N ARG A 274 -46.36 -1.31 -8.90
CA ARG A 274 -47.32 -1.95 -7.97
C ARG A 274 -48.43 -1.05 -7.43
N HIS A 275 -48.57 0.17 -7.94
CA HIS A 275 -49.86 0.88 -7.90
C HIS A 275 -50.59 0.64 -9.21
N GLY A 276 -51.12 -0.58 -9.35
CA GLY A 276 -52.28 -0.78 -10.22
C GLY A 276 -53.49 -0.13 -9.55
N PRO A 277 -54.44 0.45 -10.32
CA PRO A 277 -55.61 1.10 -9.77
C PRO A 277 -56.42 0.05 -9.01
N GLU A 278 -56.56 0.27 -7.71
CA GLU A 278 -57.51 -0.44 -6.88
C GLU A 278 -58.90 -0.14 -7.47
N HIS A 279 -59.46 -1.14 -8.15
CA HIS A 279 -60.78 -1.05 -8.75
C HIS A 279 -61.79 -1.05 -7.60
N SER A 280 -62.13 0.15 -7.13
CA SER A 280 -63.28 0.36 -6.25
C SER A 280 -64.53 -0.13 -6.99
N THR A 281 -65.07 -1.27 -6.58
CA THR A 281 -66.44 -1.65 -6.94
C THR A 281 -67.27 -1.67 -5.64
N PRO A 282 -68.45 -1.04 -5.61
CA PRO A 282 -69.17 -0.73 -4.38
C PRO A 282 -69.93 -1.96 -3.88
N LEU A 283 -69.82 -2.23 -2.59
CA LEU A 283 -70.58 -3.26 -1.91
C LEU A 283 -71.99 -2.71 -1.65
N VAL A 284 -72.99 -3.41 -2.17
CA VAL A 284 -74.42 -3.13 -1.98
C VAL A 284 -74.79 -3.45 -0.53
N ASP A 285 -75.21 -2.42 0.18
CA ASP A 285 -75.80 -2.46 1.52
C ASP A 285 -77.23 -3.03 1.43
N LEU A 286 -77.55 -4.10 2.18
CA LEU A 286 -78.93 -4.39 2.56
C LEU A 286 -79.00 -5.16 3.89
N SER A 287 -79.24 -4.38 4.95
CA SER A 287 -80.05 -4.66 6.15
C SER A 287 -79.80 -5.92 7.02
N THR A 288 -79.31 -5.62 8.23
CA THR A 288 -79.58 -6.12 9.61
C THR A 288 -80.79 -7.09 9.81
N PRO A 289 -80.80 -7.97 10.85
CA PRO A 289 -80.65 -7.54 12.26
C PRO A 289 -79.95 -8.50 13.25
N SER A 290 -79.53 -7.88 14.36
CA SER A 290 -79.51 -8.40 15.75
C SER A 290 -78.57 -9.57 16.10
N ALA A 291 -77.54 -9.28 16.88
CA ALA A 291 -77.46 -9.68 18.30
C ALA A 291 -76.08 -9.33 18.87
N THR A 292 -76.12 -8.73 20.05
CA THR A 292 -75.09 -8.64 21.10
C THR A 292 -73.95 -9.64 20.98
N ASP A 293 -72.70 -9.14 20.93
CA ASP A 293 -71.64 -9.62 21.84
C ASP A 293 -70.45 -8.65 21.89
N ILE A 294 -70.00 -8.42 23.12
CA ILE A 294 -68.89 -7.58 23.60
C ILE A 294 -67.59 -8.40 23.46
N PRO A 295 -66.43 -7.86 23.00
CA PRO A 295 -65.42 -7.40 23.98
C PRO A 295 -64.45 -6.27 23.56
N SER A 296 -64.17 -5.44 24.57
CA SER A 296 -62.86 -4.95 25.01
C SER A 296 -62.01 -4.08 24.08
N TYR A 297 -62.09 -2.76 24.30
CA TYR A 297 -61.16 -1.75 23.81
C TYR A 297 -59.99 -1.59 24.77
N THR A 298 -58.78 -1.90 24.30
CA THR A 298 -57.55 -1.51 25.00
C THR A 298 -57.18 -0.10 24.55
N VAL A 299 -57.32 0.87 25.45
CA VAL A 299 -56.87 2.25 25.27
C VAL A 299 -55.35 2.30 25.43
N ILE A 300 -54.62 2.62 24.36
CA ILE A 300 -53.18 2.92 24.44
C ILE A 300 -53.05 4.42 24.73
N THR A 301 -52.78 4.74 26.00
CA THR A 301 -52.39 6.08 26.46
C THR A 301 -50.95 6.35 26.03
N LEU A 302 -50.75 7.31 25.11
CA LEU A 302 -49.43 7.87 24.82
C LEU A 302 -49.01 8.79 25.98
N SER A 303 -48.22 8.24 26.90
CA SER A 303 -47.56 9.01 27.96
C SER A 303 -46.27 9.64 27.43
N SER A 304 -46.18 10.96 27.59
CA SER A 304 -44.96 11.76 27.40
C SER A 304 -43.91 11.38 28.44
N GLY A 305 -42.81 10.76 28.01
CA GLY A 305 -41.65 10.48 28.85
C GLY A 305 -40.73 11.69 28.96
N ALA A 306 -40.93 12.47 30.03
CA ALA A 306 -39.98 13.45 30.54
C ALA A 306 -38.91 12.79 31.42
N GLU A 307 -37.72 13.40 31.44
CA GLU A 307 -36.72 13.42 32.52
C GLU A 307 -36.24 12.08 33.12
N SER A 308 -35.07 11.62 32.68
CA SER A 308 -34.21 10.76 33.50
C SER A 308 -33.17 11.61 34.23
N ARG A 309 -33.48 11.88 35.50
CA ARG A 309 -32.58 12.39 36.54
C ARG A 309 -31.39 11.44 36.70
N ALA A 310 -30.19 11.95 36.44
CA ALA A 310 -28.95 11.33 36.90
C ALA A 310 -28.83 11.49 38.42
N ASN A 311 -28.73 10.37 39.13
CA ASN A 311 -28.42 10.34 40.57
C ASN A 311 -26.97 9.87 40.74
N PRO A 312 -26.10 10.65 41.42
CA PRO A 312 -24.70 10.30 41.61
C PRO A 312 -24.52 9.24 42.71
N ARG A 313 -23.67 8.23 42.46
CA ARG A 313 -23.23 7.29 43.49
C ARG A 313 -22.14 7.91 44.38
N PRO A 314 -22.15 7.67 45.70
CA PRO A 314 -21.10 8.14 46.61
C PRO A 314 -19.83 7.29 46.47
N TRP A 315 -18.67 7.96 46.43
CA TRP A 315 -17.36 7.35 46.58
C TRP A 315 -17.07 7.08 48.06
N THR A 316 -16.66 5.85 48.39
CA THR A 316 -16.08 5.47 49.69
C THR A 316 -14.58 5.30 49.54
N PRO A 317 -13.74 5.94 50.38
CA PRO A 317 -12.31 5.65 50.44
C PRO A 317 -12.05 4.55 51.48
N SER A 318 -11.20 3.58 51.14
CA SER A 318 -10.62 2.66 52.13
C SER A 318 -9.11 2.76 52.08
N GLU A 319 -8.57 3.42 53.11
CA GLU A 319 -7.19 3.34 53.59
C GLU A 319 -6.92 1.98 54.24
N SER A 320 -5.72 1.45 54.03
CA SER A 320 -4.85 0.69 54.98
C SER A 320 -3.68 0.15 54.15
N ALA A 321 -2.45 0.68 54.20
CA ALA A 321 -1.48 0.87 55.29
C ALA A 321 -0.78 -0.42 55.75
N ALA A 322 0.55 -0.29 55.91
CA ALA A 322 1.57 -1.22 56.45
C ALA A 322 2.27 -2.13 55.42
N SER A 323 3.59 -2.34 55.41
CA SER A 323 4.74 -1.78 56.15
C SER A 323 6.03 -2.50 55.68
N HIS A 324 7.13 -1.75 55.43
CA HIS A 324 8.57 -2.07 55.66
C HIS A 324 9.23 -3.37 55.12
N PRO A 325 10.59 -3.52 55.16
CA PRO A 325 11.67 -2.60 54.80
C PRO A 325 12.79 -3.23 53.93
N SER A 326 13.70 -2.37 53.44
CA SER A 326 15.16 -2.52 53.26
C SER A 326 15.78 -3.88 52.88
N GLU A 327 16.55 -3.91 51.78
CA GLU A 327 17.99 -4.22 51.90
C GLU A 327 18.81 -3.81 50.67
N LEU A 328 20.02 -3.36 51.01
CA LEU A 328 21.06 -2.77 50.20
C LEU A 328 22.02 -3.91 49.84
N HIS A 329 22.31 -4.16 48.56
CA HIS A 329 23.56 -4.85 48.22
C HIS A 329 24.18 -4.32 46.93
N THR A 330 25.19 -3.50 47.16
CA THR A 330 26.33 -3.21 46.30
C THR A 330 27.03 -4.53 45.94
N GLN A 331 27.24 -4.81 44.64
CA GLN A 331 28.33 -5.69 44.24
C GLN A 331 28.98 -5.20 42.95
N SER A 332 30.12 -4.54 43.18
CA SER A 332 31.21 -4.32 42.25
C SER A 332 31.72 -5.66 41.70
N GLY A 333 31.76 -5.78 40.37
CA GLY A 333 32.36 -6.90 39.66
C GLY A 333 33.22 -6.39 38.50
N ASN A 334 34.49 -6.12 38.81
CA ASN A 334 35.56 -5.93 37.85
C ASN A 334 35.63 -7.13 36.89
N VAL A 335 35.57 -6.89 35.58
CA VAL A 335 36.10 -7.82 34.57
C VAL A 335 37.11 -7.07 33.74
N HIS A 336 38.37 -7.33 34.08
CA HIS A 336 39.56 -6.94 33.35
C HIS A 336 39.83 -7.97 32.23
N SER A 337 40.45 -7.49 31.15
CA SER A 337 41.23 -8.23 30.13
C SER A 337 40.51 -9.26 29.25
N SER A 338 40.40 -8.96 27.95
CA SER A 338 41.36 -9.48 26.95
C SER A 338 40.97 -8.98 25.55
N PHE A 339 41.56 -7.87 25.11
CA PHE A 339 41.49 -7.44 23.71
C PHE A 339 42.54 -8.21 22.93
N GLY A 340 42.10 -9.30 22.27
CA GLY A 340 42.90 -10.03 21.31
C GLY A 340 43.02 -9.22 20.01
N ASN A 341 44.25 -8.80 19.71
CA ASN A 341 44.66 -8.33 18.39
C ASN A 341 44.43 -9.43 17.35
N TYR A 342 43.50 -9.21 16.42
CA TYR A 342 43.47 -9.91 15.14
C TYR A 342 43.95 -8.96 14.04
N THR A 343 45.27 -8.93 13.85
CA THR A 343 45.90 -8.54 12.59
C THR A 343 45.71 -9.68 11.60
N SER A 344 44.77 -9.53 10.67
CA SER A 344 44.70 -10.38 9.49
C SER A 344 45.31 -9.63 8.31
N ASP A 345 46.52 -10.08 7.96
CA ASP A 345 47.19 -9.84 6.68
C ASP A 345 46.22 -10.08 5.51
N VAL A 346 45.86 -9.02 4.79
CA VAL A 346 45.31 -9.15 3.44
C VAL A 346 46.44 -8.85 2.48
N LYS A 347 47.00 -9.95 1.93
CA LYS A 347 47.92 -9.94 0.79
C LYS A 347 47.32 -9.12 -0.35
N SER A 348 48.05 -8.08 -0.71
CA SER A 348 47.90 -7.30 -1.93
C SER A 348 48.18 -8.20 -3.14
N SER A 349 47.12 -8.64 -3.82
CA SER A 349 47.24 -9.23 -5.16
C SER A 349 47.08 -8.11 -6.18
N ALA A 350 48.21 -7.64 -6.70
CA ALA A 350 48.28 -6.73 -7.83
C ALA A 350 47.59 -7.39 -9.04
N PHE A 351 46.58 -6.70 -9.59
CA PHE A 351 46.00 -7.07 -10.88
C PHE A 351 46.80 -6.33 -11.96
N GLU A 352 47.56 -7.12 -12.70
CA GLU A 352 48.37 -6.74 -13.86
C GLU A 352 47.42 -6.28 -14.98
N TYR A 353 47.53 -5.00 -15.36
CA TYR A 353 46.82 -4.42 -16.49
C TYR A 353 47.52 -4.91 -17.77
N SER A 354 46.88 -5.85 -18.48
CA SER A 354 47.31 -6.27 -19.81
C SER A 354 46.85 -5.22 -20.84
N GLU A 355 47.83 -4.57 -21.47
CA GLU A 355 47.65 -3.66 -22.61
C GLU A 355 47.00 -4.40 -23.79
N TYR A 356 45.87 -3.85 -24.28
CA TYR A 356 45.33 -4.24 -25.57
C TYR A 356 45.99 -3.40 -26.68
N PRO A 357 46.47 -4.01 -27.77
CA PRO A 357 47.10 -3.28 -28.87
C PRO A 357 46.06 -2.52 -29.71
N THR A 358 46.34 -1.25 -29.93
CA THR A 358 45.65 -0.39 -30.89
C THR A 358 45.90 -0.87 -32.32
N THR A 359 44.86 -1.32 -33.01
CA THR A 359 44.88 -1.57 -34.45
C THR A 359 44.83 -0.24 -35.21
N ASP A 360 46.00 0.14 -35.70
CA ASP A 360 46.25 1.29 -36.56
C ASP A 360 45.66 1.02 -37.96
N THR A 361 44.65 1.81 -38.36
CA THR A 361 43.99 1.67 -39.67
C THR A 361 44.65 2.65 -40.64
N LYS A 362 45.59 2.16 -41.44
CA LYS A 362 46.22 2.94 -42.51
C LYS A 362 45.24 3.13 -43.67
N ASP A 363 44.86 4.39 -43.87
CA ASP A 363 44.32 4.92 -45.12
C ASP A 363 45.41 4.90 -46.21
N SER A 364 45.12 4.23 -47.32
CA SER A 364 45.87 4.35 -48.57
C SER A 364 44.90 4.46 -49.74
N ARG A 365 44.55 5.70 -50.09
CA ARG A 365 44.09 6.09 -51.43
C ARG A 365 44.79 7.36 -51.85
N LEU A 366 45.76 7.23 -52.76
CA LEU A 366 46.17 8.25 -53.72
C LEU A 366 47.15 7.59 -54.71
N SER A 367 46.61 7.16 -55.85
CA SER A 367 47.27 7.11 -57.16
C SER A 367 46.27 6.57 -58.18
#